data_AF-A0A847BPJ3-F1
#
_entry.id   AF-A0A847BPJ3-F1
#
_cell.length_a   1.000
_cell.length_b   1.000
_cell.length_c   1.000
_cell.angle_alpha   90.00
_cell.angle_beta   90.00
_cell.angle_gamma   90.00
#
_symmetry.space_group_name_H-M   'P 1'
#
loop_
_entity.id
_entity.type
_entity.pdbx_description
1 polymer ?
#
loop_
_entity_poly.entity_id
_entity_poly.type
_entity_poly.pdbx_seq_one_letter_code
_entity_poly.pdbx_strand_id
1 'polypeptide(L)'
;MYAYTYDEQTGGLLLTSSPLAFSKEPRPVYYKELDILGFDRYWNYAKNDTYPYMWAEANNYYYRGRKVAQTKGGSCYTAPGITVLAEPEPNGEPLRYVDIPAMVEKNSKMMDGLVQDTIKSVYNTYQLYRKKMDVFYVAFSGGKDSVVALDVVQRSLPHNAFMVLFGDTGMEFPDTYTVVDKVQKICEDKGIMFYRARSKYKPSQTWDLFGPPSTTNRWCCSVHKTSPQILLLREVTGIHDFTG
;
A
#
# COMPACT_ATOMS: atom_id res chain seq x y z
N MET A 1 -5.16 -11.12 11.56
CA MET A 1 -5.72 -10.46 10.37
C MET A 1 -7.19 -10.76 10.30
N TYR A 2 -8.05 -9.79 10.00
CA TYR A 2 -9.50 -9.99 9.95
C TYR A 2 -9.86 -10.85 8.75
N ALA A 3 -10.74 -11.82 8.96
CA ALA A 3 -11.39 -12.50 7.86
C ALA A 3 -12.32 -11.53 7.13
N TYR A 4 -12.52 -11.78 5.85
CA TYR A 4 -13.45 -11.04 5.04
C TYR A 4 -14.20 -12.02 4.13
N THR A 5 -15.35 -11.57 3.64
CA THR A 5 -16.10 -12.21 2.58
C THR A 5 -16.27 -11.24 1.41
N TYR A 6 -16.64 -11.78 0.25
CA TYR A 6 -16.99 -10.97 -0.91
C TYR A 6 -18.47 -10.59 -0.82
N ASP A 7 -18.76 -9.29 -0.74
CA ASP A 7 -20.12 -8.78 -0.61
C ASP A 7 -20.80 -8.69 -1.98
N GLU A 8 -21.96 -9.33 -2.14
CA GLU A 8 -22.72 -9.32 -3.40
C GLU A 8 -23.27 -7.92 -3.74
N GLN A 9 -23.72 -7.20 -2.70
CA GLN A 9 -24.39 -5.91 -2.85
C GLN A 9 -23.43 -4.82 -3.32
N THR A 10 -22.32 -4.64 -2.61
CA THR A 10 -21.31 -3.61 -2.96
C THR A 10 -20.33 -4.11 -4.02
N GLY A 11 -20.16 -5.43 -4.17
CA GLY A 11 -19.04 -6.02 -4.93
C GLY A 11 -17.71 -5.94 -4.21
N GLY A 12 -17.70 -5.39 -2.99
CA GLY A 12 -16.52 -5.13 -2.17
C GLY A 12 -16.17 -6.27 -1.23
N LEU A 13 -15.32 -5.95 -0.26
CA LEU A 13 -14.96 -6.82 0.85
C LEU A 13 -15.81 -6.46 2.08
N LEU A 14 -16.34 -7.47 2.77
CA LEU A 14 -17.01 -7.30 4.06
C LEU A 14 -16.17 -7.96 5.15
N LEU A 15 -15.73 -7.17 6.13
CA LEU A 15 -14.93 -7.64 7.24
C LEU A 15 -15.76 -8.48 8.21
N THR A 16 -15.14 -9.49 8.80
CA THR A 16 -15.76 -10.42 9.76
C THR A 16 -14.87 -10.56 10.99
N SER A 17 -15.47 -10.94 12.13
CA SER A 17 -14.81 -10.97 13.44
C SER A 17 -13.85 -12.16 13.64
N SER A 18 -13.83 -13.14 12.73
CA SER A 18 -12.95 -14.30 12.84
C SER A 18 -11.54 -13.97 12.37
N PRO A 19 -10.49 -14.34 13.12
CA PRO A 19 -9.12 -14.19 12.63
C PRO A 19 -8.85 -15.20 11.51
N LEU A 20 -8.24 -14.74 10.41
CA LEU A 20 -7.64 -15.64 9.43
C LEU A 20 -6.28 -16.13 9.93
N ALA A 21 -6.01 -17.42 9.74
CA ALA A 21 -4.69 -18.00 9.94
C ALA A 21 -3.65 -17.45 8.94
N PHE A 22 -4.09 -17.02 7.75
CA PHE A 22 -3.22 -16.50 6.70
C PHE A 22 -3.91 -15.43 5.84
N SER A 23 -3.15 -14.44 5.38
CA SER A 23 -3.61 -13.41 4.45
C SER A 23 -3.73 -13.94 3.03
N LYS A 24 -4.86 -13.72 2.36
CA LYS A 24 -4.98 -14.00 0.91
C LYS A 24 -4.74 -12.76 0.04
N GLU A 25 -4.50 -11.60 0.65
CA GLU A 25 -4.17 -10.32 0.01
C GLU A 25 -5.04 -10.00 -1.22
N PRO A 26 -6.34 -9.73 -1.02
CA PRO A 26 -7.23 -9.42 -2.13
C PRO A 26 -6.82 -8.09 -2.74
N ARG A 27 -6.67 -8.06 -4.07
CA ARG A 27 -6.28 -6.86 -4.82
C ARG A 27 -7.39 -6.41 -5.75
N PRO A 28 -7.69 -5.10 -5.82
CA PRO A 28 -8.70 -4.59 -6.74
C PRO A 28 -8.24 -4.78 -8.20
N VAL A 29 -9.18 -5.14 -9.07
CA VAL A 29 -8.94 -5.38 -10.50
C VAL A 29 -9.62 -4.28 -11.31
N TYR A 30 -8.84 -3.62 -12.15
CA TYR A 30 -9.26 -2.54 -13.04
C TYR A 30 -9.29 -3.00 -14.50
N TYR A 31 -9.88 -2.20 -15.40
CA TYR A 31 -10.09 -2.65 -16.79
C TYR A 31 -8.78 -2.96 -17.50
N LYS A 32 -7.70 -2.23 -17.24
CA LYS A 32 -6.40 -2.48 -17.89
C LYS A 32 -5.87 -3.88 -17.61
N GLU A 33 -6.06 -4.37 -16.39
CA GLU A 33 -5.69 -5.74 -16.05
C GLU A 33 -6.58 -6.74 -16.78
N LEU A 34 -7.90 -6.49 -16.82
CA LEU A 34 -8.84 -7.34 -17.56
C LEU A 34 -8.46 -7.42 -19.05
N ASP A 35 -8.07 -6.30 -19.65
CA ASP A 35 -7.62 -6.21 -21.05
C ASP A 35 -6.33 -6.98 -21.29
N ILE A 36 -5.31 -6.75 -20.45
CA ILE A 36 -4.01 -7.43 -20.55
C ILE A 36 -4.17 -8.95 -20.49
N LEU A 37 -5.13 -9.42 -19.70
CA LEU A 37 -5.39 -10.85 -19.52
C LEU A 37 -6.34 -11.43 -20.58
N GLY A 38 -7.06 -10.60 -21.33
CA GLY A 38 -7.96 -11.02 -22.42
C GLY A 38 -9.40 -11.30 -21.98
N PHE A 39 -9.87 -10.69 -20.89
CA PHE A 39 -11.26 -10.83 -20.41
C PHE A 39 -12.28 -10.11 -21.29
N ASP A 40 -11.84 -9.14 -22.09
CA ASP A 40 -12.65 -8.43 -23.09
C ASP A 40 -13.27 -9.35 -24.16
N ARG A 41 -12.69 -10.53 -24.37
CA ARG A 41 -13.23 -11.58 -25.25
C ARG A 41 -14.48 -12.26 -24.70
N TYR A 42 -14.70 -12.18 -23.38
CA TYR A 42 -15.75 -12.90 -22.67
C TYR A 42 -16.78 -11.97 -22.04
N TRP A 43 -16.35 -10.81 -21.54
CA TRP A 43 -17.19 -9.91 -20.76
C TRP A 43 -17.15 -8.48 -21.31
N ASN A 44 -18.26 -7.78 -21.16
CA ASN A 44 -18.37 -6.36 -21.47
C ASN A 44 -18.10 -5.52 -20.21
N TYR A 45 -17.36 -4.42 -20.32
CA TYR A 45 -17.10 -3.49 -19.22
C TYR A 45 -16.55 -2.16 -19.75
N ALA A 46 -16.79 -1.07 -19.02
CA ALA A 46 -16.30 0.24 -19.44
C ALA A 46 -14.77 0.32 -19.33
N LYS A 47 -14.12 0.96 -20.30
CA LYS A 47 -12.66 1.19 -20.28
C LYS A 47 -12.33 2.42 -19.42
N ASN A 48 -12.70 2.35 -18.15
CA ASN A 48 -12.56 3.43 -17.18
C ASN A 48 -12.02 2.89 -15.84
N ASP A 49 -10.92 3.49 -15.38
CA ASP A 49 -10.10 3.13 -14.21
C ASP A 49 -10.52 3.87 -12.92
N THR A 50 -11.64 4.58 -12.91
CA THR A 50 -12.06 5.37 -11.72
C THR A 50 -12.33 4.47 -10.52
N TYR A 51 -12.92 3.30 -10.75
CA TYR A 51 -13.21 2.30 -9.71
C TYR A 51 -12.87 0.90 -10.21
N PRO A 52 -12.56 -0.04 -9.30
CA PRO A 52 -12.33 -1.42 -9.70
C PRO A 52 -13.65 -2.11 -10.03
N TYR A 53 -13.57 -3.15 -10.86
CA TYR A 53 -14.71 -3.99 -11.23
C TYR A 53 -14.89 -5.18 -10.29
N MET A 54 -13.78 -5.72 -9.79
CA MET A 54 -13.77 -6.96 -9.04
C MET A 54 -12.49 -7.07 -8.21
N TRP A 55 -12.30 -8.22 -7.57
CA TRP A 55 -11.14 -8.52 -6.76
C TRP A 55 -10.42 -9.76 -7.28
N ALA A 56 -9.11 -9.80 -7.10
CA ALA A 56 -8.31 -10.98 -7.36
C ALA A 56 -7.63 -11.47 -6.07
N GLU A 57 -7.61 -12.80 -5.90
CA GLU A 57 -6.74 -13.49 -4.94
C GLU A 57 -5.92 -14.53 -5.69
N ALA A 58 -4.59 -14.35 -5.67
CA ALA A 58 -3.68 -15.10 -6.52
C ALA A 58 -4.15 -15.08 -7.99
N ASN A 59 -4.57 -16.21 -8.53
CA ASN A 59 -5.05 -16.36 -9.90
C ASN A 59 -6.59 -16.42 -10.03
N ASN A 60 -7.32 -16.19 -8.94
CA ASN A 60 -8.79 -16.29 -8.90
C ASN A 60 -9.43 -14.90 -8.93
N TYR A 61 -10.51 -14.75 -9.69
CA TYR A 61 -11.23 -13.49 -9.85
C TYR A 61 -12.62 -13.61 -9.24
N TYR A 62 -12.95 -12.66 -8.36
CA TYR A 62 -14.18 -12.63 -7.57
C TYR A 62 -15.00 -11.40 -7.91
N TYR A 63 -16.17 -11.62 -8.49
CA TYR A 63 -17.11 -10.57 -8.86
C TYR A 63 -18.40 -10.74 -8.07
N ARG A 64 -18.74 -9.72 -7.26
CA ARG A 64 -19.99 -9.65 -6.48
C ARG A 64 -20.32 -10.96 -5.76
N GLY A 65 -19.46 -11.32 -4.80
CA GLY A 65 -19.61 -12.53 -3.97
C GLY A 65 -19.13 -13.84 -4.60
N ARG A 66 -18.97 -13.89 -5.92
CA ARG A 66 -18.80 -15.15 -6.67
C ARG A 66 -17.45 -15.22 -7.35
N LYS A 67 -16.82 -16.39 -7.32
CA LYS A 67 -15.64 -16.68 -8.14
C LYS A 67 -16.08 -16.87 -9.59
N VAL A 68 -15.75 -15.91 -10.46
CA VAL A 68 -16.22 -15.89 -11.86
C VAL A 68 -15.17 -16.35 -12.86
N ALA A 69 -13.89 -16.27 -12.52
CA ALA A 69 -12.83 -16.78 -13.39
C ALA A 69 -11.57 -17.18 -12.63
N GLN A 70 -10.70 -17.87 -13.36
CA GLN A 70 -9.35 -18.20 -12.92
C GLN A 70 -8.37 -18.08 -14.09
N THR A 71 -7.21 -17.49 -13.87
CA THR A 71 -6.10 -17.52 -14.83
C THR A 71 -5.19 -18.71 -14.59
N LYS A 72 -4.60 -19.27 -15.65
CA LYS A 72 -3.71 -20.42 -15.55
C LYS A 72 -2.50 -20.27 -16.47
N GLY A 73 -1.33 -20.57 -15.94
CA GLY A 73 -0.07 -20.47 -16.68
C GLY A 73 0.29 -19.03 -17.00
N GLY A 74 0.94 -18.82 -18.14
CA GLY A 74 1.51 -17.55 -18.55
C GLY A 74 2.97 -17.39 -18.11
N SER A 75 3.70 -16.58 -18.86
CA SER A 75 5.10 -16.22 -18.59
C SER A 75 5.35 -14.81 -19.14
N CYS A 76 6.59 -14.32 -19.04
CA CYS A 76 6.97 -13.06 -19.68
C CYS A 76 6.79 -13.07 -21.21
N TYR A 77 6.64 -14.25 -21.83
CA TYR A 77 6.53 -14.41 -23.28
C TYR A 77 5.22 -15.06 -23.74
N THR A 78 4.38 -15.51 -22.81
CA THR A 78 3.16 -16.23 -23.13
C THR A 78 2.00 -15.72 -22.31
N ALA A 79 0.91 -15.36 -22.98
CA ALA A 79 -0.31 -14.95 -22.30
C ALA A 79 -0.87 -16.10 -21.44
N PRO A 80 -1.39 -15.81 -20.23
CA PRO A 80 -2.08 -16.82 -19.44
C PRO A 80 -3.39 -17.25 -20.11
N GLY A 81 -3.81 -18.49 -19.87
CA GLY A 81 -5.15 -18.93 -20.24
C GLY A 81 -6.19 -18.45 -19.22
N ILE A 82 -7.39 -18.10 -19.68
CA ILE A 82 -8.53 -17.78 -18.81
C ILE A 82 -9.51 -18.96 -18.80
N THR A 83 -9.91 -19.39 -17.61
CA THR A 83 -11.06 -20.26 -17.39
C THR A 83 -12.18 -19.43 -16.79
N VAL A 84 -13.22 -19.18 -17.59
CA VAL A 84 -14.47 -18.56 -17.12
C VAL A 84 -15.29 -19.64 -16.40
N LEU A 85 -15.67 -19.36 -15.15
CA LEU A 85 -16.38 -20.29 -14.28
C LEU A 85 -17.87 -19.95 -14.14
N ALA A 86 -18.23 -18.67 -14.29
CA ALA A 86 -19.60 -18.20 -14.22
C ALA A 86 -19.76 -16.92 -15.05
N GLU A 87 -20.98 -16.69 -15.55
CA GLU A 87 -21.34 -15.40 -16.14
C GLU A 87 -21.51 -14.35 -15.04
N PRO A 88 -20.77 -13.23 -15.11
CA PRO A 88 -20.78 -12.21 -14.05
C PRO A 88 -22.10 -11.44 -14.02
N GLU A 89 -22.66 -11.13 -15.19
CA GLU A 89 -23.93 -10.41 -15.37
C GLU A 89 -24.81 -11.15 -16.39
N PRO A 90 -26.15 -11.11 -16.24
CA PRO A 90 -27.06 -11.77 -17.16
C PRO A 90 -27.07 -11.09 -18.54
N ASN A 91 -27.35 -11.86 -19.59
CA ASN A 91 -27.53 -11.37 -20.97
C ASN A 91 -26.34 -10.59 -21.55
N GLY A 92 -25.13 -10.75 -21.00
CA GLY A 92 -23.95 -10.02 -21.47
C GLY A 92 -23.92 -8.53 -21.10
N GLU A 93 -24.72 -8.12 -20.11
CA GLU A 93 -24.67 -6.77 -19.55
C GLU A 93 -23.26 -6.40 -19.07
N PRO A 94 -22.88 -5.12 -19.12
CA PRO A 94 -21.55 -4.69 -18.71
C PRO A 94 -21.31 -4.89 -17.22
N LEU A 95 -20.07 -5.25 -16.86
CA LEU A 95 -19.65 -5.32 -15.46
C LEU A 95 -19.88 -3.98 -14.77
N ARG A 96 -20.31 -4.07 -13.51
CA ARG A 96 -20.51 -2.93 -12.64
C ARG A 96 -19.28 -2.71 -11.77
N TYR A 97 -19.05 -1.45 -11.44
CA TYR A 97 -18.02 -1.11 -10.45
C TYR A 97 -18.35 -1.68 -9.08
N VAL A 98 -17.29 -1.86 -8.29
CA VAL A 98 -17.37 -1.99 -6.84
C VAL A 98 -17.85 -0.66 -6.27
N ASP A 99 -18.90 -0.70 -5.45
CA ASP A 99 -19.38 0.45 -4.70
C ASP A 99 -18.48 0.67 -3.47
N ILE A 100 -17.37 1.40 -3.69
CA ILE A 100 -16.38 1.69 -2.64
C ILE A 100 -16.99 2.47 -1.47
N PRO A 101 -17.78 3.56 -1.68
CA PRO A 101 -18.43 4.26 -0.58
C PRO A 101 -19.31 3.36 0.28
N ALA A 102 -20.18 2.54 -0.33
CA ALA A 102 -21.03 1.62 0.43
C ALA A 102 -20.24 0.50 1.11
N MET A 103 -19.15 0.02 0.49
CA MET A 103 -18.23 -0.95 1.11
C MET A 103 -17.58 -0.35 2.37
N VAL A 104 -17.11 0.90 2.30
CA VAL A 104 -16.52 1.59 3.46
C VAL A 104 -17.57 1.76 4.56
N GLU A 105 -18.78 2.18 4.21
CA GLU A 105 -19.87 2.38 5.17
C GLU A 105 -20.24 1.07 5.90
N LYS A 106 -20.37 -0.05 5.16
CA LYS A 106 -20.66 -1.36 5.77
C LYS A 106 -19.58 -1.82 6.76
N ASN A 107 -18.34 -1.41 6.55
CA ASN A 107 -17.21 -1.81 7.38
C ASN A 107 -16.89 -0.78 8.48
N SER A 108 -17.54 0.39 8.48
CA SER A 108 -17.19 1.54 9.34
C SER A 108 -17.12 1.16 10.81
N LYS A 109 -18.19 0.56 11.35
CA LYS A 109 -18.28 0.17 12.76
C LYS A 109 -17.13 -0.73 13.23
N MET A 110 -16.72 -1.70 12.41
CA MET A 110 -15.61 -2.59 12.75
C MET A 110 -14.27 -1.87 12.64
N MET A 111 -14.11 -1.08 11.57
CA MET A 111 -12.91 -0.28 11.35
C MET A 111 -12.71 0.79 12.42
N ASP A 112 -13.77 1.41 12.92
CA ASP A 112 -13.69 2.41 13.98
C ASP A 112 -13.12 1.82 15.26
N GLY A 113 -13.61 0.64 15.68
CA GLY A 113 -13.05 -0.08 16.84
C GLY A 113 -11.56 -0.37 16.65
N LEU A 114 -11.18 -0.85 15.47
CA LEU A 114 -9.80 -1.13 15.11
C LEU A 114 -8.90 0.09 15.14
N VAL A 115 -9.37 1.20 14.58
CA VAL A 115 -8.64 2.46 14.55
C VAL A 115 -8.46 2.98 15.97
N GLN A 116 -9.49 2.96 16.83
CA GLN A 116 -9.38 3.39 18.22
C GLN A 116 -8.40 2.53 19.03
N ASP A 117 -8.46 1.21 18.88
CA ASP A 117 -7.53 0.30 19.56
C ASP A 117 -6.08 0.53 19.11
N THR A 118 -5.88 0.78 17.81
CA THR A 118 -4.55 1.06 17.24
C THR A 118 -4.01 2.40 17.72
N ILE A 119 -4.84 3.45 17.72
CA ILE A 119 -4.48 4.77 18.24
C ILE A 119 -4.03 4.67 19.71
N LYS A 120 -4.81 3.97 20.54
CA LYS A 120 -4.48 3.73 21.95
C LYS A 120 -3.15 2.97 22.10
N SER A 121 -2.92 1.96 21.26
CA SER A 121 -1.69 1.17 21.28
C SER A 121 -0.46 1.99 20.90
N VAL A 122 -0.55 2.84 19.87
CA VAL A 122 0.52 3.76 19.47
C VAL A 122 0.84 4.74 20.59
N TYR A 123 -0.18 5.38 21.19
CA TYR A 123 0.03 6.30 22.30
C TYR A 123 0.68 5.62 23.50
N ASN A 124 0.20 4.45 23.91
CA ASN A 124 0.79 3.71 25.03
C ASN A 124 2.25 3.30 24.76
N THR A 125 2.55 2.89 23.53
CA THR A 125 3.90 2.55 23.10
C THR A 125 4.80 3.78 23.17
N TYR A 126 4.35 4.92 22.64
CA TYR A 126 5.07 6.18 22.75
C TYR A 126 5.35 6.54 24.21
N GLN A 127 4.36 6.47 25.10
CA GLN A 127 4.56 6.79 26.52
C GLN A 127 5.59 5.88 27.22
N LEU A 128 5.67 4.60 26.83
CA LEU A 128 6.63 3.63 27.36
C LEU A 128 8.07 3.93 26.90
N TYR A 129 8.24 4.44 25.67
CA TYR A 129 9.55 4.61 25.04
C TYR A 129 10.03 6.06 24.95
N ARG A 130 9.18 7.06 25.22
CA ARG A 130 9.53 8.50 25.04
C ARG A 130 10.72 9.01 25.85
N LYS A 131 11.13 8.29 26.89
CA LYS A 131 12.33 8.60 27.71
C LYS A 131 13.56 7.77 27.32
N LYS A 132 13.40 6.82 26.40
CA LYS A 132 14.41 5.83 25.99
C LYS A 132 14.87 6.00 24.54
N MET A 133 14.08 6.71 23.73
CA MET A 133 14.32 6.90 22.31
C MET A 133 14.66 8.36 22.05
N ASP A 134 15.62 8.58 21.17
CA ASP A 134 16.07 9.91 20.78
C ASP A 134 15.10 10.62 19.83
N VAL A 135 14.42 9.83 18.98
CA VAL A 135 13.53 10.33 17.94
C VAL A 135 12.40 9.34 17.68
N PHE A 136 11.21 9.88 17.41
CA PHE A 136 10.09 9.12 16.85
C PHE A 136 9.85 9.62 15.45
N TYR A 137 9.75 8.70 14.49
CA TYR A 137 9.42 9.08 13.13
C TYR A 137 8.57 8.02 12.44
N VAL A 138 7.77 8.49 11.47
CA VAL A 138 7.06 7.62 10.53
C VAL A 138 7.96 7.44 9.32
N ALA A 139 8.47 6.22 9.12
CA ALA A 139 9.15 5.84 7.90
C ALA A 139 8.14 5.79 6.75
N PHE A 140 8.17 6.81 5.89
CA PHE A 140 7.20 7.01 4.83
C PHE A 140 7.74 6.49 3.50
N SER A 141 6.93 5.73 2.76
CA SER A 141 7.32 5.20 1.44
C SER A 141 6.44 5.71 0.30
N GLY A 142 5.34 6.41 0.61
CA GLY A 142 4.31 6.77 -0.37
C GLY A 142 3.33 5.62 -0.66
N GLY A 143 3.56 4.41 -0.12
CA GLY A 143 2.63 3.30 -0.24
C GLY A 143 1.47 3.38 0.77
N LYS A 144 0.37 2.66 0.49
CA LYS A 144 -0.86 2.62 1.30
C LYS A 144 -0.61 2.41 2.81
N ASP A 145 0.31 1.51 3.17
CA ASP A 145 0.56 1.16 4.57
C ASP A 145 1.22 2.31 5.32
N SER A 146 2.16 3.01 4.66
CA SER A 146 2.82 4.19 5.25
C SER A 146 1.89 5.40 5.37
N VAL A 147 0.92 5.53 4.46
CA VAL A 147 -0.15 6.55 4.54
C VAL A 147 -1.06 6.28 5.72
N VAL A 148 -1.49 5.04 5.92
CA VAL A 148 -2.30 4.65 7.08
C VAL A 148 -1.51 4.79 8.38
N ALA A 149 -0.23 4.40 8.40
CA ALA A 149 0.62 4.57 9.57
C ALA A 149 0.75 6.04 9.98
N LEU A 150 0.95 6.95 9.00
CA LEU A 150 0.96 8.38 9.26
C LEU A 150 -0.39 8.87 9.80
N ASP A 151 -1.51 8.43 9.22
CA ASP A 151 -2.84 8.83 9.70
C ASP A 151 -3.09 8.41 11.16
N VAL A 152 -2.73 7.17 11.50
CA VAL A 152 -2.86 6.68 12.87
C VAL A 152 -1.94 7.48 13.81
N VAL A 153 -0.67 7.67 13.45
CA VAL A 153 0.30 8.36 14.31
C VAL A 153 -0.07 9.82 14.54
N GLN A 154 -0.47 10.57 13.51
CA GLN A 154 -0.89 11.98 13.67
C GLN A 154 -2.14 12.13 14.55
N ARG A 155 -3.01 11.11 14.60
CA ARG A 155 -4.19 11.09 15.49
C ARG A 155 -3.86 10.64 16.91
N SER A 156 -2.71 9.99 17.09
CA SER A 156 -2.28 9.40 18.36
C SER A 156 -1.34 10.31 19.15
N LEU A 157 -0.48 11.08 18.48
CA LEU A 157 0.62 11.83 19.09
C LEU A 157 0.53 13.33 18.76
N PRO A 158 1.04 14.23 19.63
CA PRO A 158 1.26 15.62 19.27
C PRO A 158 2.13 15.74 18.02
N HIS A 159 1.80 16.65 17.10
CA HIS A 159 2.48 16.79 15.81
C HIS A 159 3.97 17.14 15.91
N ASN A 160 4.41 17.70 17.04
CA ASN A 160 5.82 17.99 17.33
C ASN A 160 6.55 16.85 18.07
N ALA A 161 5.85 15.77 18.44
CA ALA A 161 6.43 14.62 19.13
C ALA A 161 7.03 13.58 18.17
N PHE A 162 6.80 13.73 16.87
CA PHE A 162 7.35 12.87 15.83
C PHE A 162 7.65 13.67 14.56
N MET A 163 8.38 13.05 13.64
CA MET A 163 8.58 13.57 12.29
C MET A 163 8.24 12.50 11.24
N VAL A 164 8.14 12.90 9.98
CA VAL A 164 7.96 11.98 8.85
C VAL A 164 9.25 11.95 8.05
N LEU A 165 9.72 10.74 7.72
CA LEU A 165 10.95 10.55 6.96
C LEU A 165 10.65 9.73 5.70
N PHE A 166 10.72 10.36 4.54
CA PHE A 166 10.65 9.70 3.25
C PHE A 166 12.05 9.26 2.79
N GLY A 167 12.24 7.97 2.57
CA GLY A 167 13.46 7.42 1.97
C GLY A 167 13.40 7.47 0.45
N ASP A 168 13.92 8.52 -0.16
CA ASP A 168 13.98 8.70 -1.61
C ASP A 168 15.14 7.88 -2.20
N THR A 169 14.80 6.73 -2.80
CA THR A 169 15.78 5.87 -3.46
C THR A 169 16.26 6.43 -4.81
N GLY A 170 15.59 7.44 -5.34
CA GLY A 170 15.78 7.92 -6.71
C GLY A 170 15.26 6.96 -7.78
N MET A 171 14.60 5.86 -7.40
CA MET A 171 14.05 4.82 -8.29
C MET A 171 12.54 4.63 -8.11
N GLU A 172 11.86 5.56 -7.43
CA GLU A 172 10.41 5.48 -7.21
C GLU A 172 9.63 5.85 -8.48
N PHE A 173 8.40 5.35 -8.59
CA PHE A 173 7.53 5.75 -9.68
C PHE A 173 7.12 7.24 -9.57
N PRO A 174 6.85 7.93 -10.70
CA PRO A 174 6.36 9.32 -10.68
C PRO A 174 5.11 9.52 -9.81
N ASP A 175 4.22 8.53 -9.78
CA ASP A 175 3.01 8.57 -8.96
C ASP A 175 3.33 8.55 -7.45
N THR A 176 4.39 7.82 -7.04
CA THR A 176 4.88 7.84 -5.66
C THR A 176 5.34 9.23 -5.25
N TYR A 177 6.12 9.91 -6.11
CA TYR A 177 6.54 11.30 -5.84
C TYR A 177 5.35 12.24 -5.73
N THR A 178 4.33 12.09 -6.59
CA THR A 178 3.10 12.88 -6.51
C THR A 178 2.38 12.70 -5.17
N VAL A 179 2.33 11.47 -4.64
CA VAL A 179 1.76 11.19 -3.31
C VAL A 179 2.61 11.82 -2.21
N VAL A 180 3.94 11.65 -2.27
CA VAL A 180 4.88 12.21 -1.30
C VAL A 180 4.79 13.74 -1.25
N ASP A 181 4.73 14.41 -2.39
CA ASP A 181 4.59 15.88 -2.46
C ASP A 181 3.28 16.35 -1.81
N LYS A 182 2.16 15.65 -2.08
CA LYS A 182 0.86 15.95 -1.44
C LYS A 182 0.92 15.74 0.07
N VAL A 183 1.48 14.63 0.52
CA VAL A 183 1.57 14.30 1.95
C VAL A 183 2.51 15.25 2.67
N GLN A 184 3.64 15.61 2.07
CA GLN A 184 4.54 16.61 2.62
C GLN A 184 3.80 17.94 2.84
N LYS A 185 3.04 18.41 1.85
CA LYS A 185 2.24 19.64 2.00
C LYS A 185 1.23 19.53 3.14
N ILE A 186 0.53 18.40 3.27
CA ILE A 186 -0.40 18.15 4.39
C ILE A 186 0.33 18.17 5.73
N CYS A 187 1.54 17.61 5.81
CA CYS A 187 2.36 17.65 7.01
C CYS A 187 2.77 19.08 7.37
N GLU A 188 3.25 19.85 6.39
CA GLU A 188 3.62 21.26 6.56
C GLU A 188 2.43 22.11 7.06
N ASP A 189 1.26 21.97 6.42
CA ASP A 189 0.02 22.67 6.83
C ASP A 189 -0.41 22.32 8.27
N LYS A 190 -0.06 21.13 8.75
CA LYS A 190 -0.35 20.64 10.10
C LYS A 190 0.79 20.88 11.11
N GLY A 191 1.91 21.46 10.69
CA GLY A 191 3.09 21.66 11.54
C GLY A 191 3.84 20.37 11.90
N ILE A 192 3.71 19.32 11.08
CA ILE A 192 4.47 18.07 11.20
C ILE A 192 5.74 18.19 10.36
N MET A 193 6.91 17.99 10.98
CA MET A 193 8.18 17.99 10.25
C MET A 193 8.24 16.84 9.24
N PHE A 194 8.58 17.14 7.99
CA PHE A 194 8.71 16.16 6.91
C PHE A 194 10.10 16.27 6.28
N TYR A 195 10.83 15.15 6.25
CA TYR A 195 12.18 15.07 5.73
C TYR A 195 12.27 14.09 4.57
N ARG A 196 13.12 14.39 3.58
CA ARG A 196 13.46 13.49 2.48
C ARG A 196 14.92 13.09 2.59
N ALA A 197 15.17 11.81 2.84
CA ALA A 197 16.51 11.24 2.84
C ALA A 197 16.83 10.66 1.47
N ARG A 198 17.93 11.11 0.87
CA ARG A 198 18.37 10.66 -0.46
C ARG A 198 19.86 10.39 -0.48
N SER A 199 20.28 9.36 -1.22
CA SER A 199 21.70 9.11 -1.44
C SER A 199 22.35 10.25 -2.23
N LYS A 200 23.61 10.56 -1.89
CA LYS A 200 24.45 11.45 -2.68
C LYS A 200 24.78 10.89 -4.07
N TYR A 201 24.70 9.57 -4.22
CA TYR A 201 24.91 8.91 -5.50
C TYR A 201 23.58 8.73 -6.24
N LYS A 202 23.58 8.92 -7.55
CA LYS A 202 22.44 8.55 -8.39
C LYS A 202 22.40 7.04 -8.59
N PRO A 203 21.21 6.43 -8.75
CA PRO A 203 21.08 5.01 -9.05
C PRO A 203 21.95 4.54 -10.22
N SER A 204 22.02 5.32 -11.31
CA SER A 204 22.85 5.02 -12.48
C SER A 204 24.34 4.88 -12.11
N GLN A 205 24.89 5.82 -11.34
CA GLN A 205 26.29 5.79 -10.91
C GLN A 205 26.60 4.53 -10.09
N THR A 206 25.69 4.16 -9.19
CA THR A 206 25.89 2.96 -8.38
C THR A 206 25.73 1.67 -9.19
N TRP A 207 24.89 1.67 -10.22
CA TRP A 207 24.76 0.55 -11.15
C TRP A 207 26.03 0.34 -11.96
N ASP A 208 26.64 1.43 -12.42
CA ASP A 208 27.91 1.39 -13.16
C ASP A 208 29.07 0.90 -12.29
N LEU A 209 29.06 1.25 -11.00
CA LEU A 209 30.12 0.88 -10.05
C LEU A 209 29.99 -0.55 -9.51
N PHE A 210 28.79 -0.98 -9.14
CA PHE A 210 28.56 -2.24 -8.42
C PHE A 210 27.90 -3.32 -9.28
N GLY A 211 27.41 -2.97 -10.47
CA GLY A 211 26.54 -3.83 -11.26
C GLY A 211 25.12 -3.95 -10.69
N PRO A 212 24.24 -4.73 -11.32
CA PRO A 212 22.88 -4.94 -10.84
C PRO A 212 22.88 -5.55 -9.43
N PRO A 213 21.99 -5.08 -8.52
CA PRO A 213 21.87 -5.67 -7.20
C PRO A 213 21.42 -7.14 -7.31
N SER A 214 21.91 -7.97 -6.40
CA SER A 214 21.59 -9.40 -6.35
C SER A 214 21.17 -9.81 -4.93
N THR A 215 20.68 -11.03 -4.78
CA THR A 215 20.34 -11.59 -3.46
C THR A 215 21.54 -11.62 -2.51
N THR A 216 22.75 -11.79 -3.04
CA THR A 216 24.03 -11.82 -2.31
C THR A 216 24.68 -10.45 -2.17
N ASN A 217 24.43 -9.52 -3.11
CA ASN A 217 24.96 -8.16 -3.10
C ASN A 217 23.82 -7.14 -3.12
N ARG A 218 23.26 -6.87 -1.92
CA ARG A 218 22.11 -5.97 -1.71
C ARG A 218 22.53 -4.52 -1.46
N TRP A 219 23.55 -4.05 -2.16
CA TRP A 219 24.12 -2.72 -2.00
C TRP A 219 23.05 -1.61 -2.14
N CYS A 220 22.00 -1.84 -2.95
CA CYS A 220 20.93 -0.87 -3.16
C CYS A 220 20.19 -0.51 -1.86
N CYS A 221 20.01 -1.46 -0.93
CA CYS A 221 19.40 -1.17 0.36
C CYS A 221 20.32 -0.30 1.23
N SER A 222 21.60 -0.65 1.32
CA SER A 222 22.54 0.13 2.12
C SER A 222 22.72 1.54 1.56
N VAL A 223 23.01 1.65 0.26
CA VAL A 223 23.39 2.92 -0.40
C VAL A 223 22.22 3.86 -0.62
N HIS A 224 21.03 3.34 -0.95
CA HIS A 224 19.86 4.15 -1.33
C HIS A 224 18.69 4.12 -0.35
N LYS A 225 18.69 3.22 0.66
CA LYS A 225 17.62 3.18 1.68
C LYS A 225 18.14 3.53 3.07
N THR A 226 19.01 2.69 3.63
CA THR A 226 19.37 2.75 5.05
C THR A 226 20.36 3.87 5.36
N SER A 227 21.49 3.94 4.66
CA SER A 227 22.53 4.94 4.97
C SER A 227 22.04 6.38 4.81
N PRO A 228 21.31 6.77 3.74
CA PRO A 228 20.80 8.13 3.63
C PRO A 228 19.87 8.55 4.77
N GLN A 229 19.00 7.63 5.22
CA GLN A 229 18.07 7.90 6.32
C GLN A 229 18.80 8.08 7.65
N ILE A 230 19.76 7.21 7.96
CA ILE A 230 20.56 7.34 9.19
C ILE A 230 21.36 8.64 9.18
N LEU A 231 21.98 9.00 8.05
CA LEU A 231 22.75 10.25 7.94
C LEU A 231 21.87 11.47 8.17
N LEU A 232 20.66 11.49 7.59
CA LEU A 232 19.72 12.59 7.79
C LEU A 232 19.22 12.65 9.23
N LEU A 233 18.90 11.50 9.85
CA LEU A 233 18.49 11.45 11.25
C LEU A 233 19.58 11.98 12.19
N ARG A 234 20.86 11.67 11.94
CA ARG A 234 22.00 12.23 12.69
C ARG A 234 22.09 13.74 12.55
N GLU A 235 21.88 14.27 11.34
CA GLU A 235 21.91 15.70 11.08
C GLU A 235 20.79 16.45 11.81
N VAL A 236 19.54 15.98 11.69
CA VAL A 236 18.38 16.66 12.28
C VAL A 236 18.29 16.52 13.79
N THR A 237 18.82 15.44 14.37
CA THR A 237 18.85 15.23 15.83
C THR A 237 20.10 15.79 16.50
N GLY A 238 21.19 15.98 15.75
CA GLY A 238 22.51 16.31 16.30
C GLY A 238 23.20 15.14 17.01
N ILE A 239 22.69 13.91 16.88
CA ILE A 239 23.21 12.72 17.57
C ILE A 239 24.14 11.96 16.63
N HIS A 240 25.45 12.07 16.85
CA HIS A 240 26.45 11.43 15.96
C HIS A 240 26.46 9.90 16.06
N ASP A 241 26.20 9.36 17.25
CA ASP A 241 26.16 7.92 17.53
C ASP A 241 24.74 7.34 17.42
N PHE A 242 23.92 7.87 16.51
CA PHE A 242 22.56 7.35 16.29
C PHE A 242 22.63 5.87 15.90
N THR A 243 22.07 4.99 16.74
CA THR A 243 22.08 3.53 16.55
C THR A 243 20.85 2.99 15.83
N GLY A 244 19.82 3.82 15.61
CA GLY A 244 18.59 3.42 14.93
C GLY A 244 17.65 2.59 15.79
#